data_AF-A0A6U5FTD0-F1
#
_entry.id   AF-A0A6U5FTD0-F1
#
_cell.length_a   1.000
_cell.length_b   1.000
_cell.length_c   1.000
_cell.angle_alpha   90.00
_cell.angle_beta   90.00
_cell.angle_gamma   90.00
#
_symmetry.space_group_name_H-M   'P 1'
#
loop_
_entity.id
_entity.type
_entity.pdbx_description
1 polymer ?
#
loop_
_entity_poly.entity_id
_entity_poly.type
_entity_poly.pdbx_seq_one_letter_code
_entity_poly.pdbx_strand_id
1 'polypeptide(L)'
;MLMLRDSPDCEVMQAQWRVMEDALESGLCRSIGVINYCEGSLKCLLETAKVTPAINYYMLHVGMGPTAHGLRTFTESKGIKTFAYGAVGEPGPNPELLQTNPTVQRIAKAHQKSPAEISLRWVTQSGAAVSVRPTTDFGLGVSSCRDGAEDGGACEAGLKARVNSFGWSLSQKEMKELDALTSPDDNPTLFSSAGCPGAFGMPK
;
A
#
# COMPACT_ATOMS: atom_id res chain seq x y z
N MET A 1 -13.53 1.05 10.83
CA MET A 1 -13.70 1.74 9.54
C MET A 1 -14.23 0.72 8.56
N LEU A 2 -15.19 1.08 7.71
CA LEU A 2 -15.60 0.25 6.56
C LEU A 2 -14.84 0.70 5.32
N MET A 3 -14.46 -0.23 4.43
CA MET A 3 -13.78 0.09 3.17
C MET A 3 -14.54 -0.51 1.99
N LEU A 4 -14.85 0.32 1.00
CA LEU A 4 -15.50 -0.11 -0.24
C LEU A 4 -14.44 -0.46 -1.29
N ARG A 5 -14.55 -1.65 -1.88
CA ARG A 5 -13.73 -2.08 -3.01
C ARG A 5 -14.31 -1.55 -4.30
N ASP A 6 -13.42 -1.24 -5.24
CA ASP A 6 -13.77 -0.66 -6.52
C ASP A 6 -14.62 -1.60 -7.41
N SER A 7 -15.33 -1.01 -8.36
CA SER A 7 -16.22 -1.69 -9.31
C SER A 7 -16.04 -1.09 -10.70
N PRO A 8 -16.20 -1.87 -11.79
CA PRO A 8 -16.11 -1.35 -13.16
C PRO A 8 -17.14 -0.27 -13.51
N ASP A 9 -18.24 -0.19 -12.76
CA ASP A 9 -19.36 0.71 -13.04
C ASP A 9 -19.42 1.87 -12.03
N CYS A 10 -19.50 3.09 -12.56
CA CYS A 10 -19.54 4.31 -11.77
C CYS A 10 -20.83 4.45 -10.93
N GLU A 11 -21.99 4.20 -11.52
CA GLU A 11 -23.28 4.32 -10.83
C GLU A 11 -23.38 3.29 -9.70
N VAL A 12 -22.81 2.09 -9.91
CA VAL A 12 -22.70 1.06 -8.86
C VAL A 12 -21.85 1.55 -7.70
N MET A 13 -20.68 2.15 -7.95
CA MET A 13 -19.83 2.70 -6.88
C MET A 13 -20.53 3.81 -6.10
N GLN A 14 -21.22 4.71 -6.80
CA GLN A 14 -21.96 5.81 -6.16
C GLN A 14 -23.12 5.28 -5.29
N ALA A 15 -23.88 4.31 -5.78
CA ALA A 15 -24.97 3.67 -5.04
C ALA A 15 -24.47 2.93 -3.79
N GLN A 16 -23.36 2.19 -3.90
CA GLN A 16 -22.73 1.51 -2.77
C GLN A 16 -22.15 2.49 -1.75
N TRP A 17 -21.55 3.59 -2.21
CA TRP A 17 -21.01 4.61 -1.32
C TRP A 17 -22.09 5.31 -0.49
N ARG A 18 -23.26 5.55 -1.07
CA ARG A 18 -24.40 6.09 -0.30
C ARG A 18 -24.76 5.20 0.89
N VAL A 19 -24.72 3.87 0.72
CA VAL A 19 -24.94 2.92 1.84
C VAL A 19 -23.83 3.02 2.89
N MET A 20 -22.59 3.26 2.48
CA MET A 20 -21.47 3.48 3.40
C MET A 20 -21.65 4.77 4.21
N GLU A 21 -22.14 5.84 3.56
CA GLU A 21 -22.47 7.12 4.20
C GLU A 21 -23.62 6.96 5.20
N ASP A 22 -24.70 6.25 4.84
CA ASP A 22 -25.82 5.97 5.74
C ASP A 22 -25.37 5.19 6.99
N ALA A 23 -24.45 4.23 6.82
CA ALA A 23 -23.86 3.46 7.92
C ALA A 23 -22.98 4.33 8.85
N LEU A 24 -22.30 5.34 8.29
CA LEU A 24 -21.53 6.32 9.07
C LEU A 24 -22.46 7.25 9.85
N GLU A 25 -23.48 7.81 9.19
CA GLU A 25 -24.46 8.72 9.80
C GLU A 25 -25.25 8.04 10.93
N SER A 26 -25.60 6.77 10.74
CA SER A 26 -26.29 5.95 11.74
C SER A 26 -25.39 5.49 12.90
N GLY A 27 -24.09 5.83 12.88
CA GLY A 27 -23.13 5.47 13.92
C GLY A 27 -22.70 4.00 13.94
N LEU A 28 -23.00 3.22 12.90
CA LEU A 28 -22.58 1.81 12.80
C LEU A 28 -21.08 1.67 12.56
N CYS A 29 -20.45 2.72 12.02
CA CYS A 29 -19.01 2.82 11.92
C CYS A 29 -18.53 4.24 12.27
N ARG A 30 -17.26 4.39 12.64
CA ARG A 30 -16.66 5.70 12.97
C ARG A 30 -16.01 6.40 11.78
N SER A 31 -15.83 5.69 10.67
CA SER A 31 -15.14 6.20 9.48
C SER A 31 -15.32 5.23 8.30
N ILE A 32 -15.26 5.77 7.08
CA ILE A 32 -15.37 5.04 5.83
C ILE A 32 -14.21 5.39 4.89
N GLY A 33 -13.80 4.44 4.06
CA GLY A 33 -12.72 4.60 3.09
C GLY A 33 -12.93 3.72 1.87
N VAL A 34 -11.95 3.72 0.97
CA VAL A 34 -11.98 2.90 -0.24
C VAL A 34 -10.72 2.03 -0.35
N ILE A 35 -10.79 0.95 -1.11
CA ILE A 35 -9.66 0.06 -1.42
C ILE A 35 -9.55 -0.12 -2.94
N ASN A 36 -8.34 0.05 -3.48
CA ASN A 36 -8.02 -0.04 -4.90
C ASN A 36 -8.84 0.89 -5.81
N TYR A 37 -9.06 2.14 -5.41
CA TYR A 37 -9.64 3.12 -6.33
C TYR A 37 -8.52 3.86 -7.08
N CYS A 38 -8.55 3.91 -8.40
CA CYS A 38 -7.68 4.80 -9.17
C CYS A 38 -8.27 6.21 -9.25
N GLU A 39 -7.57 7.14 -9.91
CA GLU A 39 -8.01 8.53 -10.03
C GLU A 39 -9.39 8.65 -10.72
N GLY A 40 -9.66 7.86 -11.76
CA GLY A 40 -10.95 7.83 -12.45
C GLY A 40 -12.10 7.40 -11.52
N SER A 41 -11.93 6.30 -10.80
CA SER A 41 -12.92 5.80 -9.84
C SER A 41 -13.18 6.79 -8.72
N LEU A 42 -12.14 7.46 -8.21
CA LEU A 42 -12.30 8.49 -7.19
C LEU A 42 -13.04 9.71 -7.74
N LYS A 43 -12.75 10.15 -8.97
CA LYS A 43 -13.48 11.27 -9.59
C LYS A 43 -14.97 10.95 -9.68
N CYS A 44 -15.32 9.79 -10.24
CA CYS A 44 -16.70 9.30 -10.30
C CYS A 44 -17.36 9.30 -8.90
N LEU A 45 -16.70 8.71 -7.90
CA LEU A 45 -17.24 8.62 -6.54
C LEU A 45 -17.53 10.00 -5.95
N LEU A 46 -16.58 10.92 -6.11
CA LEU A 46 -16.62 12.25 -5.52
C LEU A 46 -17.62 13.20 -6.18
N GLU A 47 -18.20 12.83 -7.34
CA GLU A 47 -19.27 13.61 -7.97
C GLU A 47 -20.55 13.63 -7.13
N THR A 48 -20.84 12.54 -6.41
CA THR A 48 -22.06 12.40 -5.60
C THR A 48 -21.81 12.21 -4.11
N ALA A 49 -20.56 11.91 -3.70
CA ALA A 49 -20.22 11.68 -2.31
C ALA A 49 -20.47 12.92 -1.44
N LYS A 50 -21.17 12.73 -0.32
CA LYS A 50 -21.33 13.73 0.75
C LYS A 50 -20.17 13.66 1.74
N VAL A 51 -19.60 12.48 1.91
CA VAL A 51 -18.45 12.21 2.79
C VAL A 51 -17.28 11.76 1.94
N THR A 52 -16.20 12.55 1.94
CA THR A 52 -14.95 12.16 1.30
C THR A 52 -14.36 10.92 1.98
N PRO A 53 -13.91 9.88 1.23
CA PRO A 53 -13.25 8.73 1.82
C PRO A 53 -12.06 9.16 2.69
N ALA A 54 -11.96 8.63 3.91
CA ALA A 54 -10.86 9.00 4.81
C ALA A 54 -9.52 8.46 4.31
N ILE A 55 -9.54 7.28 3.68
CA ILE A 55 -8.36 6.63 3.11
C ILE A 55 -8.66 6.03 1.74
N ASN A 56 -7.61 5.86 0.95
CA ASN A 56 -7.56 4.90 -0.16
C ASN A 56 -6.48 3.85 0.16
N TYR A 57 -6.89 2.59 0.29
CA TYR A 57 -6.01 1.46 0.57
C TYR A 57 -5.56 0.80 -0.74
N TYR A 58 -4.30 0.95 -1.14
CA TYR A 58 -3.79 0.42 -2.42
C TYR A 58 -2.34 -0.08 -2.30
N MET A 59 -1.82 -0.72 -3.35
CA MET A 59 -0.45 -1.23 -3.34
C MET A 59 0.54 -0.07 -3.47
N LEU A 60 1.52 -0.01 -2.56
CA LEU A 60 2.60 0.97 -2.66
C LEU A 60 3.88 0.41 -2.06
N HIS A 61 4.95 0.34 -2.86
CA HIS A 61 6.29 -0.05 -2.43
C HIS A 61 7.38 0.70 -3.19
N VAL A 62 8.62 0.57 -2.73
CA VAL A 62 9.79 1.10 -3.44
C VAL A 62 9.80 0.55 -4.87
N GLY A 63 10.02 1.40 -5.86
CA GLY A 63 9.92 1.01 -7.28
C GLY A 63 8.59 1.33 -7.96
N MET A 64 7.58 1.83 -7.24
CA MET A 64 6.37 2.41 -7.83
C MET A 64 6.43 3.95 -7.91
N GLY A 65 7.54 4.53 -7.45
CA GLY A 65 7.71 5.97 -7.27
C GLY A 65 6.85 6.56 -6.12
N PRO A 66 7.09 7.83 -5.76
CA PRO A 66 6.38 8.49 -4.66
C PRO A 66 4.92 8.81 -4.98
N THR A 67 4.55 8.78 -6.27
CA THR A 67 3.22 9.13 -6.80
C THR A 67 2.78 8.09 -7.83
N ALA A 68 2.65 6.82 -7.42
CA ALA A 68 2.21 5.73 -8.30
C ALA A 68 0.97 6.15 -9.12
N HIS A 69 1.13 6.24 -10.45
CA HIS A 69 0.12 6.73 -11.40
C HIS A 69 -0.51 8.10 -11.08
N GLY A 70 0.17 8.97 -10.32
CA GLY A 70 -0.37 10.26 -9.84
C GLY A 70 -1.40 10.14 -8.70
N LEU A 71 -1.76 8.91 -8.31
CA LEU A 71 -2.86 8.62 -7.37
C LEU A 71 -2.62 9.22 -5.99
N ARG A 72 -1.39 9.17 -5.49
CA ARG A 72 -1.05 9.73 -4.19
C ARG A 72 -1.22 11.24 -4.14
N THR A 73 -0.69 11.96 -5.14
CA THR A 73 -0.88 13.41 -5.26
C THR A 73 -2.36 13.77 -5.36
N PHE A 74 -3.11 13.02 -6.17
CA PHE A 74 -4.54 13.25 -6.33
C PHE A 74 -5.31 13.04 -5.01
N THR A 75 -5.12 11.89 -4.34
CA THR A 75 -5.80 11.57 -3.07
C THR A 75 -5.48 12.60 -1.98
N GLU A 76 -4.20 12.96 -1.82
CA GLU A 76 -3.79 13.97 -0.82
C GLU A 76 -4.41 15.35 -1.10
N SER A 77 -4.52 15.76 -2.37
CA SER A 77 -5.20 17.01 -2.74
C SER A 77 -6.69 17.05 -2.39
N LYS A 78 -7.31 15.88 -2.19
CA LYS A 78 -8.71 15.72 -1.77
C LYS A 78 -8.85 15.47 -0.28
N GLY A 79 -7.75 15.44 0.48
CA GLY A 79 -7.75 15.08 1.90
C GLY A 79 -7.88 13.58 2.17
N ILE A 80 -7.80 12.73 1.13
CA ILE A 80 -7.85 11.27 1.24
C ILE A 80 -6.45 10.77 1.58
N LYS A 81 -6.27 10.06 2.70
CA LYS A 81 -4.95 9.55 3.09
C LYS A 81 -4.60 8.25 2.38
N THR A 82 -3.32 8.08 2.06
CA THR A 82 -2.82 6.82 1.50
C THR A 82 -2.64 5.79 2.61
N PHE A 83 -3.26 4.63 2.44
CA PHE A 83 -2.95 3.42 3.20
C PHE A 83 -2.33 2.42 2.20
N ALA A 84 -1.15 1.91 2.51
CA ALA A 84 -0.40 1.02 1.64
C ALA A 84 -0.50 -0.44 2.11
N TYR A 85 -0.81 -1.35 1.19
CA TYR A 85 -0.42 -2.75 1.34
C TYR A 85 0.79 -3.05 0.46
N GLY A 86 1.41 -4.20 0.71
CA GLY A 86 2.54 -4.64 -0.10
C GLY A 86 3.76 -3.73 0.04
N ALA A 87 3.93 -3.00 1.15
CA ALA A 87 5.07 -2.10 1.40
C ALA A 87 6.45 -2.77 1.31
N VAL A 88 6.49 -4.11 1.29
CA VAL A 88 7.69 -4.93 1.09
C VAL A 88 7.57 -5.81 -0.16
N GLY A 89 6.70 -5.44 -1.10
CA GLY A 89 6.29 -6.24 -2.27
C GLY A 89 5.15 -7.22 -1.99
N GLU A 90 4.61 -7.82 -3.07
CA GLU A 90 3.71 -8.97 -3.00
C GLU A 90 4.44 -10.31 -3.16
N PRO A 91 3.94 -11.40 -2.55
CA PRO A 91 4.52 -12.72 -2.64
C PRO A 91 4.25 -13.24 -4.05
N GLY A 92 5.24 -13.07 -4.89
CA GLY A 92 5.35 -13.61 -6.23
C GLY A 92 6.80 -14.04 -6.48
N PRO A 93 7.11 -14.59 -7.66
CA PRO A 93 8.47 -15.05 -7.98
C PRO A 93 9.54 -13.95 -7.93
N ASN A 94 9.14 -12.67 -7.92
CA ASN A 94 10.04 -11.54 -8.00
C ASN A 94 10.06 -10.71 -6.70
N PRO A 95 10.86 -11.12 -5.70
CA PRO A 95 11.49 -10.18 -4.79
C PRO A 95 12.63 -9.39 -5.47
N GLU A 96 12.66 -9.38 -6.80
CA GLU A 96 13.78 -8.99 -7.64
C GLU A 96 14.25 -7.58 -7.30
N LEU A 97 13.38 -6.57 -7.27
CA LEU A 97 13.81 -5.20 -6.97
C LEU A 97 14.44 -5.10 -5.56
N LEU A 98 13.77 -5.59 -4.51
CA LEU A 98 14.30 -5.45 -3.14
C LEU A 98 15.57 -6.30 -2.93
N GLN A 99 15.72 -7.42 -3.63
CA GLN A 99 16.87 -8.31 -3.48
C GLN A 99 18.05 -7.96 -4.39
N THR A 100 17.82 -7.44 -5.60
CA THR A 100 18.88 -7.23 -6.59
C THR A 100 19.23 -5.76 -6.81
N ASN A 101 18.35 -4.81 -6.45
CA ASN A 101 18.61 -3.40 -6.74
C ASN A 101 19.81 -2.87 -5.94
N PRO A 102 20.88 -2.39 -6.60
CA PRO A 102 22.10 -1.94 -5.92
C PRO A 102 21.87 -0.74 -5.00
N THR A 103 20.93 0.16 -5.33
CA THR A 103 20.60 1.32 -4.49
C THR A 103 19.97 0.87 -3.18
N VAL A 104 18.99 -0.04 -3.25
CA VAL A 104 18.34 -0.60 -2.05
C VAL A 104 19.36 -1.33 -1.18
N GLN A 105 20.21 -2.17 -1.78
CA GLN A 105 21.25 -2.93 -1.06
C GLN A 105 22.28 -2.02 -0.39
N ARG A 106 22.72 -0.97 -1.10
CA ARG A 106 23.67 0.01 -0.56
C ARG A 106 23.10 0.76 0.64
N ILE A 107 21.85 1.21 0.56
CA ILE A 107 21.17 1.91 1.66
C ILE A 107 20.95 0.96 2.84
N ALA A 108 20.47 -0.27 2.57
CA ALA A 108 20.31 -1.32 3.58
C ALA A 108 21.60 -1.55 4.38
N LYS A 109 22.73 -1.70 3.69
CA LYS A 109 24.05 -1.86 4.31
C LYS A 109 24.46 -0.63 5.14
N ALA A 110 24.21 0.59 4.65
CA ALA A 110 24.57 1.82 5.35
C ALA A 110 23.83 1.98 6.69
N HIS A 111 22.57 1.52 6.77
CA HIS A 111 21.75 1.58 7.99
C HIS A 111 21.83 0.32 8.86
N GLN A 112 22.54 -0.73 8.42
CA GLN A 112 22.53 -2.06 9.03
C GLN A 112 21.10 -2.62 9.14
N LYS A 113 20.35 -2.49 8.05
CA LYS A 113 18.94 -2.92 7.92
C LYS A 113 18.77 -3.86 6.75
N SER A 114 17.65 -4.57 6.71
CA SER A 114 17.24 -5.36 5.56
C SER A 114 16.64 -4.48 4.45
N PRO A 115 16.69 -4.90 3.17
CA PRO A 115 15.96 -4.24 2.08
C PRO A 115 14.46 -4.05 2.35
N ALA A 116 13.83 -5.01 3.05
CA ALA A 116 12.43 -4.92 3.44
C ALA A 116 12.18 -3.78 4.44
N GLU A 117 13.08 -3.59 5.41
CA GLU A 117 13.02 -2.44 6.33
C GLU A 117 13.25 -1.12 5.59
N ILE A 118 14.12 -1.07 4.59
CA ILE A 118 14.30 0.14 3.75
C ILE A 118 13.01 0.48 3.01
N SER A 119 12.36 -0.50 2.37
CA SER A 119 11.10 -0.29 1.65
C SER A 119 9.98 0.16 2.58
N LEU A 120 9.81 -0.52 3.72
CA LEU A 120 8.81 -0.14 4.73
C LEU A 120 9.04 1.27 5.28
N ARG A 121 10.31 1.61 5.55
CA ARG A 121 10.68 2.93 6.05
C ARG A 121 10.42 4.00 4.99
N TRP A 122 10.70 3.73 3.72
CA TRP A 122 10.38 4.65 2.63
C TRP A 122 8.87 4.94 2.54
N VAL A 123 8.02 3.90 2.58
CA VAL A 123 6.54 4.09 2.51
C VAL A 123 6.04 4.93 3.70
N THR A 124 6.49 4.60 4.91
CA THR A 124 6.06 5.29 6.13
C THR A 124 6.59 6.72 6.23
N GLN A 125 7.86 6.98 5.86
CA GLN A 125 8.41 8.34 5.77
C GLN A 125 7.79 9.18 4.69
N SER A 126 7.30 8.55 3.63
CA SER A 126 6.54 9.25 2.60
C SER A 126 5.22 9.78 3.14
N GLY A 127 4.72 9.29 4.29
CA GLY A 127 3.49 9.77 4.92
C GLY A 127 2.28 8.84 4.71
N ALA A 128 2.51 7.63 4.18
CA ALA A 128 1.48 6.61 4.06
C ALA A 128 1.40 5.74 5.33
N ALA A 129 0.17 5.36 5.70
CA ALA A 129 -0.04 4.26 6.64
C ALA A 129 0.25 2.93 5.95
N VAL A 130 0.61 1.88 6.69
CA VAL A 130 1.01 0.59 6.12
C VAL A 130 0.32 -0.57 6.80
N SER A 131 -0.07 -1.57 6.00
CA SER A 131 -0.44 -2.89 6.50
C SER A 131 0.81 -3.76 6.46
N VAL A 132 1.16 -4.35 7.61
CA VAL A 132 2.37 -5.15 7.77
C VAL A 132 2.03 -6.63 7.87
N ARG A 133 2.81 -7.47 7.19
CA ARG A 133 2.72 -8.92 7.38
C ARG A 133 3.32 -9.36 8.71
N PRO A 134 2.82 -10.44 9.32
CA PRO A 134 3.29 -10.92 10.62
C PRO A 134 4.58 -11.74 10.57
N THR A 135 5.04 -12.24 9.41
CA THR A 135 6.17 -13.20 9.33
C THR A 135 7.36 -12.67 8.56
N THR A 136 8.57 -13.20 8.80
CA THR A 136 9.76 -12.96 7.94
C THR A 136 9.65 -13.68 6.60
N ASP A 137 8.94 -14.81 6.56
CA ASP A 137 8.85 -15.64 5.36
C ASP A 137 7.97 -14.96 4.31
N PHE A 138 8.53 -14.82 3.11
CA PHE A 138 7.88 -14.22 1.95
C PHE A 138 7.22 -15.35 1.13
N GLY A 139 5.93 -15.60 1.34
CA GLY A 139 5.21 -16.67 0.63
C GLY A 139 3.71 -16.42 0.51
N LEU A 140 3.11 -17.00 -0.53
CA LEU A 140 1.66 -17.08 -0.71
C LEU A 140 1.10 -18.14 0.24
N GLY A 141 0.58 -17.72 1.40
CA GLY A 141 -0.35 -18.56 2.16
C GLY A 141 0.22 -19.48 3.24
N VAL A 142 1.46 -19.28 3.71
CA VAL A 142 1.94 -19.94 4.94
C VAL A 142 2.64 -18.96 5.87
N SER A 143 1.92 -18.57 6.93
CA SER A 143 2.52 -17.98 8.13
C SER A 143 2.89 -19.11 9.09
N SER A 144 3.81 -20.00 8.70
CA SER A 144 4.28 -21.07 9.58
C SER A 144 5.34 -20.50 10.52
N CYS A 145 4.95 -20.14 11.73
CA CYS A 145 5.89 -19.92 12.82
C CYS A 145 6.47 -21.29 13.19
N ARG A 146 7.80 -21.47 13.14
CA ARG A 146 8.40 -22.71 13.66
C ARG A 146 8.18 -22.74 15.18
N ASP A 147 7.47 -23.75 15.67
CA ASP A 147 7.26 -23.96 17.10
C ASP A 147 8.60 -24.13 17.84
N GLY A 148 8.75 -23.51 19.01
CA GLY A 148 9.86 -23.77 19.96
C GLY A 148 11.04 -22.81 19.97
N ALA A 149 10.97 -21.67 19.28
CA ALA A 149 11.97 -20.59 19.45
C ALA A 149 11.64 -19.77 20.72
N GLU A 150 12.66 -19.46 21.54
CA GLU A 150 12.54 -18.83 22.86
C GLU A 150 11.88 -17.43 22.86
N ASP A 151 11.65 -16.84 21.69
CA ASP A 151 11.17 -15.47 21.48
C ASP A 151 9.97 -15.35 20.51
N GLY A 152 9.16 -16.41 20.35
CA GLY A 152 8.05 -16.45 19.38
C GLY A 152 8.48 -16.71 17.94
N GLY A 153 9.78 -16.92 17.71
CA GLY A 153 10.37 -17.36 16.45
C GLY A 153 10.32 -16.35 15.32
N ALA A 154 10.37 -16.85 14.08
CA ALA A 154 10.43 -16.07 12.84
C ALA A 154 9.27 -15.06 12.68
N CYS A 155 8.13 -15.31 13.33
CA CYS A 155 6.96 -14.42 13.29
C CYS A 155 7.17 -13.18 14.17
N GLU A 156 7.46 -13.37 15.45
CA GLU A 156 7.64 -12.25 16.38
C GLU A 156 8.86 -11.40 15.99
N ALA A 157 9.96 -12.04 15.59
CA ALA A 157 11.15 -11.34 15.08
C ALA A 157 10.83 -10.48 13.84
N GLY A 158 10.01 -11.01 12.92
CA GLY A 158 9.59 -10.28 11.72
C GLY A 158 8.73 -9.05 12.05
N LEU A 159 7.80 -9.15 13.00
CA LEU A 159 7.00 -8.00 13.41
C LEU A 159 7.84 -6.99 14.21
N LYS A 160 8.72 -7.45 15.11
CA LYS A 160 9.67 -6.59 15.84
C LYS A 160 10.53 -5.75 14.90
N ALA A 161 11.09 -6.34 13.84
CA ALA A 161 11.88 -5.61 12.85
C ALA A 161 11.06 -4.49 12.17
N ARG A 162 9.80 -4.77 11.82
CA ARG A 162 8.88 -3.79 11.20
C ARG A 162 8.48 -2.68 12.17
N VAL A 163 8.24 -2.98 13.43
CA VAL A 163 7.98 -1.96 14.46
C VAL A 163 9.23 -1.11 14.70
N ASN A 164 10.41 -1.73 14.75
CA ASN A 164 11.67 -1.04 14.93
C ASN A 164 12.04 -0.14 13.74
N SER A 165 11.40 -0.30 12.57
CA SER A 165 11.57 0.63 11.46
C SER A 165 11.04 2.04 11.77
N PHE A 166 10.22 2.22 12.82
CA PHE A 166 9.79 3.56 13.22
C PHE A 166 10.87 4.37 13.96
N GLY A 167 11.89 3.71 14.53
CA GLY A 167 12.91 4.31 15.39
C GLY A 167 14.13 4.92 14.69
N TRP A 168 14.20 4.90 13.35
CA TRP A 168 15.29 5.48 12.57
C TRP A 168 14.74 6.11 11.28
N SER A 169 15.56 6.84 10.52
CA SER A 169 15.09 7.51 9.29
C SER A 169 16.12 7.48 8.16
N LEU A 170 15.62 7.31 6.94
CA LEU A 170 16.30 7.62 5.69
C LEU A 170 16.49 9.13 5.57
N SER A 171 17.67 9.54 5.10
CA SER A 171 17.97 10.92 4.74
C SER A 171 17.17 11.38 3.53
N GLN A 172 17.04 12.70 3.33
CA GLN A 172 16.38 13.24 2.14
C GLN A 172 17.04 12.79 0.83
N LYS A 173 18.36 12.60 0.83
CA LYS A 173 19.09 12.10 -0.33
C LYS A 173 18.67 10.67 -0.64
N GLU A 174 18.63 9.80 0.37
CA GLU A 174 18.22 8.40 0.21
C GLU A 174 16.76 8.29 -0.22
N MET A 175 15.87 9.12 0.35
CA MET A 175 14.47 9.18 -0.10
C MET A 175 14.37 9.50 -1.60
N LYS A 176 15.11 10.51 -2.09
CA LYS A 176 15.14 10.85 -3.52
C LYS A 176 15.72 9.75 -4.40
N GLU A 177 16.74 9.03 -3.92
CA GLU A 177 17.31 7.89 -4.65
C GLU A 177 16.30 6.74 -4.76
N LEU A 178 15.50 6.50 -3.72
CA LEU A 178 14.45 5.48 -3.72
C LEU A 178 13.23 5.90 -4.54
N ASP A 179 12.88 7.20 -4.55
CA ASP A 179 11.79 7.76 -5.36
C ASP A 179 12.02 7.56 -6.87
N ALA A 180 13.28 7.52 -7.30
CA ALA A 180 13.68 7.36 -8.69
C ALA A 180 13.71 5.89 -9.17
N LEU A 181 13.47 4.93 -8.28
CA LEU A 181 13.46 3.51 -8.64
C LEU A 181 12.16 3.14 -9.36
N THR A 182 12.29 2.25 -10.35
CA THR A 182 11.17 1.63 -11.08
C THR A 182 11.28 0.11 -10.98
N SER A 183 10.16 -0.56 -10.73
CA SER A 183 10.10 -2.02 -10.71
C SER A 183 10.09 -2.57 -12.15
N PRO A 184 10.75 -3.70 -12.44
CA PRO A 184 10.86 -4.23 -13.80
C PRO A 184 9.52 -4.56 -14.49
N ASP A 185 8.50 -4.97 -13.72
CA ASP A 185 7.20 -5.45 -14.24
C ASP A 185 6.01 -4.54 -13.87
N ASP A 186 6.26 -3.27 -13.51
CA ASP A 186 5.28 -2.28 -13.02
C ASP A 186 4.44 -2.66 -11.78
N ASN A 187 4.47 -3.93 -11.32
CA ASN A 187 3.68 -4.53 -10.22
C ASN A 187 2.47 -3.66 -9.80
N PRO A 188 1.51 -3.46 -10.73
CA PRO A 188 0.56 -2.37 -10.59
C PRO A 188 -0.41 -2.69 -9.46
N THR A 189 -0.91 -1.64 -8.80
CA THR A 189 -2.09 -1.78 -7.95
C THR A 189 -3.18 -2.48 -8.76
N LEU A 190 -3.77 -3.54 -8.20
CA LEU A 190 -4.83 -4.29 -8.87
C LEU A 190 -6.14 -3.49 -8.83
N PHE A 191 -6.40 -2.71 -9.88
CA PHE A 191 -7.67 -2.02 -10.08
C PHE A 191 -8.67 -2.94 -10.78
N SER A 192 -9.94 -2.84 -10.40
CA SER A 192 -11.08 -3.55 -11.03
C SER A 192 -11.90 -2.60 -11.90
N SER A 193 -11.72 -1.28 -11.74
CA SER A 193 -12.56 -0.26 -12.39
C SER A 193 -12.17 -0.02 -13.86
N ALA A 194 -13.17 0.23 -14.71
CA ALA A 194 -12.95 0.60 -16.10
C ALA A 194 -12.10 1.90 -16.21
N GLY A 195 -11.12 1.91 -17.12
CA GLY A 195 -10.26 3.10 -17.33
C GLY A 195 -9.14 3.29 -16.29
N CYS A 196 -9.00 2.40 -15.30
CA CYS A 196 -7.82 2.39 -14.45
C CYS A 196 -6.59 1.78 -15.16
N PRO A 197 -5.37 2.26 -14.86
CA PRO A 197 -4.14 1.64 -15.38
C PRO A 197 -4.06 0.16 -14.98
N GLY A 198 -3.99 -0.75 -15.95
CA GLY A 198 -3.84 -2.18 -15.67
C GLY A 198 -5.09 -2.85 -15.05
N ALA A 199 -6.29 -2.32 -15.29
CA ALA A 199 -7.53 -2.92 -14.79
C ALA A 199 -7.69 -4.39 -15.21
N PHE A 200 -7.92 -5.29 -14.24
CA PHE A 200 -8.00 -6.73 -14.50
C PHE A 200 -9.35 -7.11 -15.11
N GLY A 201 -9.32 -7.94 -16.16
CA GLY A 201 -10.53 -8.53 -16.75
C GLY A 201 -11.33 -7.62 -17.70
N MET A 202 -10.80 -6.44 -18.03
CA MET A 202 -11.41 -5.52 -19.00
C MET A 202 -10.66 -5.56 -20.35
N PRO A 203 -11.35 -5.43 -21.50
CA PRO A 203 -10.67 -5.30 -22.80
C PRO A 203 -9.74 -4.08 -22.77
N LYS A 204 -8.51 -4.27 -23.26
CA LYS A 204 -7.53 -3.18 -23.44
C LYS A 204 -7.95 -2.25 -24.57
#